data_AF-A0A8T1YUD1-F1
#
_entry.id   AF-A0A8T1YUD1-F1
#
_cell.length_a   1.000
_cell.length_b   1.000
_cell.length_c   1.000
_cell.angle_alpha   90.00
_cell.angle_beta   90.00
_cell.angle_gamma   90.00
#
_symmetry.space_group_name_H-M   'P 1'
#
loop_
_entity.id
_entity.type
_entity.pdbx_description
1 polymer ?
#
loop_
_entity_poly.entity_id
_entity_poly.type
_entity_poly.pdbx_seq_one_letter_code
_entity_poly.pdbx_strand_id
1 'polypeptide(L)'
;MHEEKEQKIGKKRKTYKSFRETLKVCKDAVDSRWNKLQRNKDLLKPQLTWQFNSHLGKKGISGNIKVSYEDKTLSIEVKMPQDATNSAVRDTRGLSGGERSFSTLCFALALHNMTEAPIRAMDEFDVFMDAVSRKISLDTLVDFALEQGSQWMFITPHDISMVKSHEKIKKQQMAAPRS
;
A
#
# COMPACT_ATOMS: atom_id res chain seq x y z
N MET A 1 61.32 13.11 -21.61
CA MET A 1 61.00 12.50 -20.30
C MET A 1 60.20 13.42 -19.36
N HIS A 2 60.45 14.73 -19.30
CA HIS A 2 59.68 15.67 -18.46
C HIS A 2 58.25 15.92 -19.00
N GLU A 3 58.12 16.13 -20.30
CA GLU A 3 56.86 16.49 -20.98
C GLU A 3 55.77 15.39 -20.89
N GLU A 4 56.17 14.12 -21.00
CA GLU A 4 55.27 12.97 -20.85
C GLU A 4 54.74 12.82 -19.41
N LYS A 5 55.56 13.18 -18.41
CA LYS A 5 55.15 13.19 -17.00
C LYS A 5 54.13 14.30 -16.74
N GLU A 6 54.33 15.49 -17.33
CA GLU A 6 53.36 16.59 -17.23
C GLU A 6 52.02 16.26 -17.88
N GLN A 7 52.03 15.66 -19.07
CA GLN A 7 50.79 15.19 -19.71
C GLN A 7 50.06 14.13 -18.87
N LYS A 8 50.77 13.15 -18.28
CA LYS A 8 50.18 12.15 -17.39
C LYS A 8 49.57 12.78 -16.13
N ILE A 9 50.25 13.76 -15.53
CA ILE A 9 49.74 14.50 -14.36
C ILE A 9 48.49 15.31 -14.74
N GLY A 10 48.50 15.98 -15.89
CA GLY A 10 47.34 16.72 -16.41
C GLY A 10 46.12 15.83 -16.62
N LYS A 11 46.30 14.65 -17.24
CA LYS A 11 45.22 13.65 -17.40
C LYS A 11 44.68 13.17 -16.05
N LYS A 12 45.55 12.78 -15.11
CA LYS A 12 45.13 12.35 -13.77
C LYS A 12 44.38 13.45 -13.00
N ARG A 13 44.81 14.72 -13.10
CA ARG A 13 44.11 15.86 -12.48
C ARG A 13 42.71 16.07 -13.06
N LYS A 14 42.56 15.98 -14.39
CA LYS A 14 41.24 16.06 -15.05
C LYS A 14 40.31 14.93 -14.59
N THR A 15 40.82 13.70 -14.57
CA THR A 15 40.06 12.53 -14.09
C THR A 15 39.66 12.67 -12.63
N TYR A 16 40.59 13.10 -11.75
CA TYR A 16 40.30 13.34 -10.34
C TYR A 16 39.22 14.41 -10.14
N LYS A 17 39.28 15.50 -10.91
CA LYS A 17 38.25 16.56 -10.88
C LYS A 17 36.87 16.02 -11.26
N SER A 18 36.79 15.26 -12.36
CA SER A 18 35.55 14.62 -12.81
C SER A 18 34.98 13.63 -11.78
N PHE A 19 35.82 12.80 -11.16
CA PHE A 19 35.38 11.91 -10.09
C PHE A 19 34.85 12.68 -8.89
N ARG A 20 35.51 13.78 -8.50
CA ARG A 20 35.06 14.62 -7.38
C ARG A 20 33.70 15.27 -7.65
N GLU A 21 33.47 15.74 -8.87
CA GLU A 21 32.18 16.27 -9.31
C GLU A 21 31.09 15.20 -9.26
N THR A 22 31.38 13.99 -9.77
CA THR A 22 30.46 12.85 -9.72
C THR A 22 30.12 12.46 -8.28
N LEU A 23 31.13 12.39 -7.40
CA LEU A 23 30.96 12.08 -5.99
C LEU A 23 30.06 13.10 -5.29
N LYS A 24 30.22 14.38 -5.63
CA LYS A 24 29.37 15.45 -5.09
C LYS A 24 27.92 15.25 -5.51
N VAL A 25 27.65 15.03 -6.80
CA VAL A 25 26.29 14.77 -7.29
C VAL A 25 25.67 13.54 -6.61
N CYS A 26 26.43 12.45 -6.46
CA CYS A 26 25.96 11.25 -5.77
C CYS A 26 25.62 11.53 -4.31
N LYS A 27 26.45 12.33 -3.60
CA LYS A 27 26.21 12.71 -2.21
C LYS A 27 24.95 13.55 -2.08
N ASP A 28 24.82 14.59 -2.89
CA ASP A 28 23.66 15.48 -2.90
C ASP A 28 22.36 14.69 -3.20
N ALA A 29 22.43 13.70 -4.10
CA ALA A 29 21.31 12.82 -4.42
C ALA A 29 20.93 11.89 -3.26
N VAL A 30 21.90 11.36 -2.51
CA VAL A 30 21.66 10.55 -1.31
C VAL A 30 21.02 11.41 -0.22
N ASP A 31 21.57 12.60 0.04
CA ASP A 31 21.06 13.51 1.06
C ASP A 31 19.62 13.95 0.73
N SER A 32 19.33 14.25 -0.54
CA SER A 32 17.98 14.56 -1.02
C SER A 32 17.00 13.39 -0.79
N ARG A 33 17.40 12.16 -1.12
CA ARG A 33 16.57 10.96 -0.90
C ARG A 33 16.34 10.69 0.58
N TRP A 34 17.35 10.89 1.43
CA TRP A 34 17.24 10.72 2.86
C TRP A 34 16.24 11.72 3.47
N ASN A 35 16.32 12.99 3.07
CA ASN A 35 15.39 14.02 3.51
C ASN A 35 13.94 13.73 3.07
N LYS A 36 13.74 13.23 1.85
CA LYS A 36 12.42 12.78 1.38
C LYS A 36 11.89 11.61 2.19
N LEU A 37 12.75 10.62 2.48
CA LEU A 37 12.37 9.47 3.29
C LEU A 37 11.91 9.93 4.68
N GLN A 38 12.68 10.78 5.37
CA GLN A 38 12.32 11.27 6.70
C GLN A 38 10.97 12.00 6.71
N ARG A 39 10.74 12.91 5.77
CA ARG A 39 9.45 13.60 5.62
C ARG A 39 8.29 12.61 5.40
N ASN A 40 8.51 11.61 4.54
CA ASN A 40 7.51 10.60 4.29
C ASN A 40 7.22 9.75 5.54
N LYS A 41 8.23 9.43 6.36
CA LYS A 41 8.00 8.69 7.61
C LYS A 41 7.02 9.39 8.54
N ASP A 42 7.17 10.70 8.68
CA ASP A 42 6.36 11.52 9.59
C ASP A 42 4.93 11.74 9.06
N LEU A 43 4.78 11.93 7.74
CA LEU A 43 3.49 12.25 7.12
C LEU A 43 2.65 11.00 6.78
N LEU A 44 3.29 9.91 6.35
CA LEU A 44 2.56 8.74 5.87
C LEU A 44 1.83 8.03 7.00
N LYS A 45 2.38 7.99 8.22
CA LYS A 45 1.74 7.27 9.34
C LYS A 45 0.36 7.87 9.70
N PRO A 46 0.22 9.18 9.97
CA PRO A 46 -1.09 9.78 10.22
C PRO A 46 -2.06 9.61 9.04
N GLN A 47 -1.58 9.85 7.81
CA GLN A 47 -2.40 9.73 6.61
C GLN A 47 -2.93 8.30 6.41
N LEU A 48 -2.07 7.30 6.61
CA LEU A 48 -2.41 5.89 6.50
C LEU A 48 -3.44 5.48 7.54
N THR A 49 -3.26 5.87 8.80
CA THR A 49 -4.23 5.58 9.88
C THR A 49 -5.58 6.24 9.60
N TRP A 50 -5.60 7.48 9.08
CA TRP A 50 -6.84 8.18 8.75
C TRP A 50 -7.61 7.49 7.62
N GLN A 51 -6.93 7.17 6.51
CA GLN A 51 -7.51 6.44 5.37
C GLN A 51 -8.02 5.05 5.78
N PHE A 52 -7.23 4.34 6.60
CA PHE A 52 -7.62 3.04 7.14
C PHE A 52 -8.92 3.09 7.94
N ASN A 53 -9.06 4.08 8.83
CA ASN A 53 -10.27 4.25 9.63
C ASN A 53 -11.48 4.69 8.79
N SER A 54 -11.26 5.46 7.71
CA SER A 54 -12.32 5.82 6.76
C SER A 54 -12.99 4.58 6.14
N HIS A 55 -12.18 3.58 5.78
CA HIS A 55 -12.70 2.30 5.26
C HIS A 55 -13.29 1.41 6.35
N LEU A 56 -12.62 1.29 7.52
CA LEU A 56 -13.13 0.49 8.64
C LEU A 56 -14.48 1.02 9.18
N GLY A 57 -14.69 2.34 9.15
CA GLY A 57 -15.89 3.00 9.61
C GLY A 57 -17.16 2.52 8.89
N LYS A 58 -17.05 2.02 7.65
CA LYS A 58 -18.18 1.42 6.91
C LYS A 58 -18.80 0.21 7.63
N LYS A 59 -18.03 -0.46 8.50
CA LYS A 59 -18.48 -1.59 9.33
C LYS A 59 -18.60 -1.23 10.82
N GLY A 60 -18.47 0.05 11.16
CA GLY A 60 -18.47 0.53 12.55
C GLY A 60 -17.23 0.11 13.35
N ILE A 61 -16.15 -0.26 12.65
CA ILE A 61 -14.89 -0.71 13.25
C ILE A 61 -13.93 0.48 13.30
N SER A 62 -13.06 0.53 14.30
CA SER A 62 -11.93 1.47 14.33
C SER A 62 -10.62 0.73 14.48
N GLY A 63 -9.51 1.35 14.09
CA GLY A 63 -8.20 0.72 14.17
C GLY A 63 -7.06 1.73 14.26
N ASN A 64 -5.88 1.23 14.58
CA ASN A 64 -4.67 2.01 14.73
C ASN A 64 -3.51 1.31 14.03
N ILE A 65 -2.68 2.08 13.32
CA ILE A 65 -1.52 1.57 12.62
C ILE A 65 -0.26 2.12 13.29
N LYS A 66 0.60 1.22 13.75
CA LYS A 66 1.88 1.56 14.36
C LYS A 66 3.00 1.07 13.44
N VAL A 67 3.77 2.03 12.93
CA VAL A 67 4.98 1.78 12.14
C VAL A 67 6.18 2.15 12.99
N SER A 68 7.07 1.19 13.27
CA SER A 68 8.37 1.43 13.88
C SER A 68 9.46 1.25 12.82
N TYR A 69 10.11 2.35 12.44
CA TYR A 69 11.22 2.30 11.49
C TYR A 69 12.52 1.81 12.11
N GLU A 70 12.66 1.94 13.44
CA GLU A 70 13.81 1.46 14.20
C GLU A 70 13.77 -0.06 14.32
N ASP A 71 12.64 -0.61 14.79
CA ASP A 71 12.44 -2.05 14.94
C ASP A 71 12.09 -2.75 13.62
N LYS A 72 11.82 -1.97 12.56
CA LYS A 72 11.34 -2.45 11.25
C LYS A 72 10.06 -3.27 11.37
N THR A 73 9.13 -2.81 12.20
CA THR A 73 7.86 -3.48 12.46
C THR A 73 6.67 -2.64 12.03
N LEU A 74 5.60 -3.32 11.63
CA LEU A 74 4.28 -2.77 11.35
C LEU A 74 3.28 -3.59 12.16
N SER A 75 2.54 -2.93 13.05
CA SER A 75 1.41 -3.55 13.75
C SER A 75 0.11 -2.82 13.44
N ILE A 76 -0.93 -3.62 13.25
CA ILE A 76 -2.29 -3.16 12.98
C ILE A 76 -3.14 -3.61 14.15
N GLU A 77 -3.79 -2.66 14.78
CA GLU A 77 -4.65 -2.86 15.93
C GLU A 77 -6.08 -2.53 15.53
N VAL A 78 -7.04 -3.37 15.89
CA VAL A 78 -8.45 -3.20 15.50
C VAL A 78 -9.34 -3.30 16.72
N LYS A 79 -10.33 -2.42 16.81
CA LYS A 79 -11.34 -2.36 17.86
C LYS A 79 -12.72 -2.59 17.27
N MET A 80 -13.40 -3.61 17.79
CA MET A 80 -14.73 -4.01 17.34
C MET A 80 -15.85 -3.32 18.15
N PRO A 81 -16.98 -2.97 17.52
CA PRO A 81 -18.10 -2.33 18.22
C PRO A 81 -18.79 -3.26 19.23
N GLN A 82 -18.79 -4.57 19.00
CA GLN A 82 -19.36 -5.58 19.89
C GLN A 82 -18.54 -5.82 21.18
N ASP A 83 -17.30 -5.32 21.24
CA ASP A 83 -16.46 -5.31 22.43
C ASP A 83 -16.54 -3.93 23.15
N ALA A 84 -17.56 -3.10 22.94
CA ALA A 84 -17.62 -1.73 23.52
C ALA A 84 -17.54 -1.67 25.06
N THR A 85 -17.86 -2.74 25.77
CA THR A 85 -17.74 -2.85 27.24
C THR A 85 -16.34 -3.23 27.72
N ASN A 86 -15.49 -3.77 26.84
CA ASN A 86 -14.12 -4.15 27.15
C ASN A 86 -13.20 -3.49 26.13
N SER A 87 -12.40 -2.53 26.56
CA SER A 87 -11.41 -1.77 25.78
C SER A 87 -10.27 -2.63 25.19
N ALA A 88 -10.52 -3.90 24.86
CA ALA A 88 -9.60 -4.83 24.25
C ALA A 88 -9.35 -4.45 22.79
N VAL A 89 -8.37 -3.58 22.59
CA VAL A 89 -7.66 -3.45 21.33
C VAL A 89 -7.03 -4.81 21.03
N ARG A 90 -7.51 -5.51 20.00
CA ARG A 90 -6.94 -6.81 19.61
C ARG A 90 -5.87 -6.58 18.53
N ASP A 91 -4.71 -7.17 18.74
CA ASP A 91 -3.77 -7.43 17.64
C ASP A 91 -4.49 -8.32 16.61
N THR A 92 -4.17 -8.15 15.32
CA THR A 92 -4.71 -8.95 14.20
C THR A 92 -4.74 -10.46 14.45
N ARG A 93 -3.86 -10.96 15.32
CA ARG A 93 -3.78 -12.37 15.75
C ARG A 93 -5.00 -12.86 16.53
N GLY A 94 -5.69 -11.97 17.25
CA GLY A 94 -6.88 -12.28 18.04
C GLY A 94 -8.21 -12.07 17.31
N LEU A 95 -8.17 -11.72 16.02
CA LEU A 95 -9.36 -11.51 15.19
C LEU A 95 -9.86 -12.81 14.57
N SER A 96 -11.17 -12.87 14.28
CA SER A 96 -11.71 -13.94 13.42
C SER A 96 -11.10 -13.87 12.01
N GLY A 97 -11.16 -14.99 11.26
CA GLY A 97 -10.63 -15.06 9.89
C GLY A 97 -11.21 -13.98 8.96
N GLY A 98 -12.52 -13.72 9.08
CA GLY A 98 -13.21 -12.69 8.29
C GLY A 98 -12.84 -11.27 8.70
N GLU A 99 -12.74 -10.98 10.00
CA GLU A 99 -12.34 -9.66 10.51
C GLU A 99 -10.90 -9.31 10.14
N ARG A 100 -9.99 -10.27 10.25
CA ARG A 100 -8.60 -10.11 9.81
C ARG A 100 -8.54 -9.77 8.33
N SER A 101 -9.26 -10.53 7.49
CA SER A 101 -9.25 -10.31 6.04
C SER A 101 -9.85 -8.96 5.65
N PHE A 102 -10.94 -8.55 6.31
CA PHE A 102 -11.55 -7.24 6.09
C PHE A 102 -10.61 -6.10 6.50
N SER A 103 -9.95 -6.24 7.64
CA SER A 103 -8.97 -5.25 8.12
C SER A 103 -7.77 -5.17 7.18
N THR A 104 -7.26 -6.31 6.68
CA THR A 104 -6.20 -6.34 5.67
C THR A 104 -6.62 -5.65 4.38
N LEU A 105 -7.87 -5.85 3.92
CA LEU A 105 -8.40 -5.17 2.75
C LEU A 105 -8.46 -3.64 2.95
N CYS A 106 -8.99 -3.18 4.08
CA CYS A 106 -9.05 -1.75 4.41
C CYS A 106 -7.65 -1.13 4.47
N PHE A 107 -6.66 -1.87 4.98
CA PHE A 107 -5.27 -1.45 5.01
C PHE A 107 -4.69 -1.34 3.58
N ALA A 108 -4.95 -2.32 2.71
CA ALA A 108 -4.52 -2.28 1.32
C ALA A 108 -5.14 -1.08 0.57
N LEU A 109 -6.42 -0.81 0.76
CA LEU A 109 -7.10 0.35 0.20
C LEU A 109 -6.49 1.67 0.66
N ALA A 110 -6.14 1.79 1.93
CA ALA A 110 -5.47 2.98 2.47
C ALA A 110 -4.10 3.22 1.79
N LEU A 111 -3.31 2.16 1.58
CA LEU A 111 -2.04 2.24 0.81
C LEU A 111 -2.27 2.59 -0.66
N HIS A 112 -3.31 2.03 -1.26
CA HIS A 112 -3.71 2.33 -2.63
C HIS A 112 -4.14 3.78 -2.81
N ASN A 113 -4.71 4.43 -1.79
CA ASN A 113 -5.01 5.85 -1.82
C ASN A 113 -3.75 6.74 -1.78
N MET A 114 -2.66 6.22 -1.24
CA MET A 114 -1.40 6.96 -1.05
C MET A 114 -0.39 6.70 -2.17
N THR A 115 -0.69 5.76 -3.05
CA THR A 115 0.13 5.40 -4.20
C THR A 115 -0.62 5.78 -5.46
N GLU A 116 0.10 6.17 -6.52
CA GLU A 116 -0.49 6.38 -7.84
C GLU A 116 -0.12 5.17 -8.71
N ALA A 117 -1.11 4.57 -9.38
CA ALA A 117 -0.86 3.52 -10.36
C ALA A 117 -1.92 3.58 -11.47
N PRO A 118 -1.53 3.44 -12.75
CA PRO A 118 -2.48 3.46 -13.86
C PRO A 118 -3.37 2.21 -13.89
N ILE A 119 -2.83 1.06 -13.47
CA ILE A 119 -3.52 -0.23 -13.47
C ILE A 119 -3.25 -0.92 -12.13
N ARG A 120 -4.29 -1.52 -11.54
CA ARG A 120 -4.24 -2.29 -10.30
C ARG A 120 -4.98 -3.61 -10.45
N ALA A 121 -4.46 -4.64 -9.79
CA ALA A 121 -5.10 -5.95 -9.73
C ALA A 121 -5.11 -6.47 -8.29
N MET A 122 -6.21 -7.06 -7.86
CA MET A 122 -6.31 -7.79 -6.61
C MET A 122 -6.85 -9.19 -6.89
N ASP A 123 -6.14 -10.19 -6.37
CA ASP A 123 -6.51 -11.60 -6.50
C ASP A 123 -6.84 -12.17 -5.12
N GLU A 124 -7.82 -13.07 -5.08
CA GLU A 124 -8.25 -13.80 -3.87
C GLU A 124 -8.52 -12.91 -2.63
N PHE A 125 -8.95 -11.67 -2.84
CA PHE A 125 -9.09 -10.69 -1.76
C PHE A 125 -10.20 -11.05 -0.73
N ASP A 126 -11.07 -12.00 -1.04
CA ASP A 126 -12.26 -12.35 -0.26
C ASP A 126 -12.31 -13.82 0.25
N VAL A 127 -11.23 -14.60 0.08
CA VAL A 127 -11.18 -16.06 0.37
C VAL A 127 -11.61 -16.44 1.79
N PHE A 128 -11.26 -15.63 2.80
CA PHE A 128 -11.59 -15.91 4.20
C PHE A 128 -12.74 -15.06 4.75
N MET A 129 -13.47 -14.36 3.88
CA MET A 129 -14.60 -13.53 4.27
C MET A 129 -15.91 -14.32 4.20
N ASP A 130 -16.77 -14.12 5.21
CA ASP A 130 -18.17 -14.56 5.17
C ASP A 130 -18.96 -13.78 4.09
N ALA A 131 -20.17 -14.25 3.77
CA ALA A 131 -20.97 -13.67 2.70
C ALA A 131 -21.29 -12.18 2.94
N VAL A 132 -21.52 -11.77 4.19
CA VAL A 132 -21.84 -10.39 4.55
C VAL A 132 -20.62 -9.48 4.36
N SER A 133 -19.46 -9.86 4.89
CA SER A 133 -18.22 -9.08 4.77
C SER A 133 -17.75 -9.04 3.33
N ARG A 134 -17.89 -10.14 2.58
CA ARG A 134 -17.55 -10.20 1.15
C ARG A 134 -18.33 -9.17 0.35
N LYS A 135 -19.64 -9.07 0.56
CA LYS A 135 -20.49 -8.09 -0.12
C LYS A 135 -20.03 -6.66 0.18
N ILE A 136 -19.81 -6.33 1.46
CA ILE A 136 -19.38 -4.99 1.88
C ILE A 136 -17.99 -4.64 1.30
N SER A 137 -17.07 -5.60 1.31
CA SER A 137 -15.73 -5.46 0.75
C SER A 137 -15.75 -5.20 -0.75
N LEU A 138 -16.54 -5.97 -1.49
CA LEU A 138 -16.65 -5.85 -2.93
C LEU A 138 -17.31 -4.53 -3.34
N ASP A 139 -18.40 -4.13 -2.67
CA ASP A 139 -19.03 -2.81 -2.89
C ASP A 139 -18.01 -1.69 -2.60
N THR A 140 -17.25 -1.80 -1.49
CA THR A 140 -16.23 -0.81 -1.13
C THR A 140 -15.10 -0.71 -2.14
N LEU A 141 -14.63 -1.84 -2.68
CA LEU A 141 -13.59 -1.90 -3.70
C LEU A 141 -14.06 -1.27 -5.02
N VAL A 142 -15.29 -1.57 -5.43
CA VAL A 142 -15.88 -1.03 -6.66
C VAL A 142 -16.07 0.46 -6.55
N ASP A 143 -16.66 0.96 -5.45
CA ASP A 143 -16.83 2.39 -5.21
C ASP A 143 -15.48 3.12 -5.24
N PHE A 144 -14.48 2.54 -4.57
CA PHE A 144 -13.11 3.08 -4.56
C PHE A 144 -12.49 3.16 -5.96
N ALA A 145 -12.63 2.09 -6.76
CA ALA A 145 -12.11 2.04 -8.12
C ALA A 145 -12.78 3.08 -9.03
N LEU A 146 -14.09 3.30 -8.86
CA LEU A 146 -14.85 4.28 -9.63
C LEU A 146 -14.44 5.72 -9.30
N GLU A 147 -14.13 6.02 -8.03
CA GLU A 147 -13.69 7.35 -7.57
C GLU A 147 -12.26 7.68 -8.04
N GLN A 148 -11.34 6.71 -8.03
CA GLN A 148 -9.93 6.92 -8.35
C GLN A 148 -9.64 7.13 -9.84
N GLY A 149 -10.55 6.73 -10.73
CA GLY A 149 -10.40 6.91 -12.18
C GLY A 149 -9.26 6.10 -12.83
N SER A 150 -8.67 5.15 -12.12
CA SER A 150 -7.65 4.20 -12.61
C SER A 150 -8.29 2.87 -13.07
N GLN A 151 -7.54 2.02 -13.77
CA GLN A 151 -8.04 0.69 -14.18
C GLN A 151 -7.84 -0.33 -13.05
N TRP A 152 -8.91 -1.05 -12.70
CA TRP A 152 -8.89 -2.08 -11.66
C TRP A 152 -9.31 -3.44 -12.20
N MET A 153 -8.62 -4.49 -11.75
CA MET A 153 -8.95 -5.88 -12.02
C MET A 153 -9.13 -6.60 -10.68
N PHE A 154 -10.31 -7.18 -10.47
CA PHE A 154 -10.60 -7.97 -9.28
C PHE A 154 -10.81 -9.42 -9.71
N ILE A 155 -10.00 -10.31 -9.16
CA ILE A 155 -10.07 -11.75 -9.39
C ILE A 155 -10.56 -12.38 -8.09
N THR A 156 -11.63 -13.15 -8.18
CA THR A 156 -12.23 -13.86 -7.04
C THR A 156 -12.75 -15.22 -7.51
N PRO A 157 -12.57 -16.29 -6.71
CA PRO A 157 -13.21 -17.57 -6.97
C PRO A 157 -14.71 -17.57 -6.64
N HIS A 158 -15.22 -16.48 -6.05
CA HIS A 158 -16.60 -16.37 -5.60
C HIS A 158 -17.54 -15.75 -6.63
N ASP A 159 -18.83 -15.91 -6.41
CA ASP A 159 -19.86 -15.35 -7.28
C ASP A 159 -19.84 -13.81 -7.28
N ILE A 160 -19.80 -13.22 -8.48
CA ILE A 160 -19.80 -11.78 -8.75
C ILE A 160 -21.18 -11.25 -9.18
N SER A 161 -22.23 -12.07 -9.08
CA SER A 161 -23.61 -11.70 -9.38
C SER A 161 -24.06 -10.45 -8.60
N MET A 162 -23.65 -10.35 -7.34
CA MET A 162 -24.00 -9.26 -6.42
C MET A 162 -23.42 -7.88 -6.78
N VAL A 163 -22.41 -7.81 -7.66
CA VAL A 163 -21.80 -6.53 -8.08
C VAL A 163 -22.85 -5.66 -8.78
N LYS A 164 -22.99 -4.40 -8.40
CA LYS A 164 -23.93 -3.49 -9.08
C LYS A 164 -23.49 -3.24 -10.53
N SER A 165 -24.42 -3.25 -11.47
CA SER A 165 -24.15 -2.87 -12.85
C SER A 165 -23.81 -1.38 -12.93
N HIS A 166 -22.75 -1.04 -13.66
CA HIS A 166 -22.32 0.34 -13.90
C HIS A 166 -21.62 0.39 -15.26
N GLU A 167 -21.71 1.52 -15.97
CA GLU A 167 -21.16 1.68 -17.33
C GLU A 167 -19.65 1.37 -17.40
N LYS A 168 -18.93 1.75 -16.34
CA LYS A 168 -17.48 1.52 -16.20
C LYS A 168 -17.09 0.15 -15.63
N ILE A 169 -18.06 -0.75 -15.40
CA ILE A 169 -17.80 -2.08 -14.81
C ILE A 169 -18.06 -3.16 -15.85
N LYS A 170 -17.03 -3.98 -16.10
CA LYS A 170 -17.14 -5.20 -16.91
C LYS A 170 -17.04 -6.43 -16.02
N LYS A 171 -18.08 -7.26 -16.03
CA LYS A 171 -18.06 -8.57 -15.39
C LYS A 171 -17.64 -9.64 -16.40
N GLN A 172 -16.71 -10.49 -16.02
CA GLN A 172 -16.30 -11.64 -16.81
C GLN A 172 -16.29 -12.88 -15.92
N GLN A 173 -17.09 -13.89 -16.27
CA GLN A 173 -17.07 -15.18 -15.60
C GLN A 173 -16.32 -16.17 -16.49
N MET A 174 -15.39 -16.92 -15.89
CA MET A 174 -14.67 -17.99 -16.58
C MET A 174 -15.45 -19.30 -16.42
N ALA A 175 -15.44 -20.14 -17.46
CA ALA A 175 -15.95 -21.51 -17.35
C ALA A 175 -15.10 -22.29 -16.33
N ALA A 176 -15.72 -23.24 -15.64
CA ALA A 176 -15.00 -24.13 -14.74
C ALA A 176 -13.86 -24.84 -15.51
N PRO A 177 -12.70 -25.07 -14.87
CA PRO A 177 -11.63 -25.86 -15.48
C PRO A 177 -12.21 -27.21 -15.90
N ARG A 178 -12.05 -27.60 -17.17
CA ARG A 178 -12.52 -28.91 -17.63
C ARG A 178 -11.81 -29.97 -16.78
N SER A 179 -12.59 -30.79 -16.08
CA SER A 179 -12.10 -31.94 -15.31
C SER A 179 -11.54 -33.01 -16.24
#